data_AF-A0AAP8N116-F1
#
_entry.id   AF-A0AAP8N116-F1
#
_cell.length_a   1.000
_cell.length_b   1.000
_cell.length_c   1.000
_cell.angle_alpha   90.00
_cell.angle_beta   90.00
_cell.angle_gamma   90.00
#
_symmetry.space_group_name_H-M   'P 1'
#
loop_
_entity.id
_entity.type
_entity.pdbx_description
1 polymer ?
#
loop_
_entity_poly.entity_id
_entity_poly.type
_entity_poly.pdbx_seq_one_letter_code
_entity_poly.pdbx_strand_id
1 'polypeptide(L)'
;MAKQAKRKYSRPALKKVVVVNSEASIDAMSQYVNQTMSAIYSLDVILFYIGSAQVAEEANARVDKLFEQKLQLFDKEISKLQKVVEDNDIEEIEYSQQRTKDYKVYSPLCATYIKLFKKFELNTNLIDRLWLNGELSSAQRNGKVLKLGRHMRNVSRQVINMSKMAMKVAQSEGKAEEVNASLKEIDPENNGKIADPQEALPVEVEGEEKEVA
;
A
#
# COMPACT_ATOMS: atom_id res chain seq x y z
N MET A 1 -6.91 -7.57 -44.62
CA MET A 1 -8.02 -7.70 -43.66
C MET A 1 -7.84 -6.64 -42.58
N ALA A 2 -8.83 -5.76 -42.39
CA ALA A 2 -8.75 -4.72 -41.35
C ALA A 2 -8.84 -5.39 -39.96
N LYS A 3 -7.83 -5.16 -39.12
CA LYS A 3 -7.78 -5.66 -37.74
C LYS A 3 -8.93 -5.00 -36.98
N GLN A 4 -10.01 -5.74 -36.71
CA GLN A 4 -11.13 -5.23 -35.90
C GLN A 4 -10.57 -4.73 -34.55
N ALA A 5 -10.83 -3.46 -34.22
CA ALA A 5 -10.40 -2.88 -32.96
C ALA A 5 -11.04 -3.68 -31.81
N LYS A 6 -10.22 -4.17 -30.86
CA LYS A 6 -10.71 -4.88 -29.68
C LYS A 6 -11.72 -4.01 -28.94
N ARG A 7 -12.90 -4.55 -28.63
CA ARG A 7 -13.97 -3.85 -27.89
C ARG A 7 -13.44 -3.41 -26.53
N LYS A 8 -13.53 -2.12 -26.20
CA LYS A 8 -13.25 -1.59 -24.87
C LYS A 8 -14.41 -1.95 -23.92
N TYR A 9 -14.10 -2.60 -22.80
CA TYR A 9 -15.09 -2.97 -21.78
C TYR A 9 -15.26 -1.84 -20.76
N SER A 10 -16.51 -1.58 -20.36
CA SER A 10 -16.79 -0.72 -19.21
C SER A 10 -16.38 -1.44 -17.92
N ARG A 11 -15.75 -0.72 -16.98
CA ARG A 11 -15.29 -1.26 -15.70
C ARG A 11 -15.80 -0.39 -14.56
N PRO A 12 -16.51 -0.94 -13.56
CA PRO A 12 -16.94 -0.16 -12.40
C PRO A 12 -15.73 0.31 -11.61
N ALA A 13 -15.81 1.52 -11.07
CA ALA A 13 -14.76 2.10 -10.24
C ALA A 13 -15.37 2.91 -9.11
N LEU A 14 -14.87 2.73 -7.90
CA LEU A 14 -15.17 3.59 -6.76
C LEU A 14 -14.10 4.67 -6.67
N LYS A 15 -14.51 5.94 -6.57
CA LYS A 15 -13.60 7.03 -6.27
C LYS A 15 -13.39 7.12 -4.76
N LYS A 16 -12.13 7.09 -4.30
CA LYS A 16 -11.75 7.28 -2.90
C LYS A 16 -10.77 8.44 -2.79
N VAL A 17 -11.16 9.46 -2.03
CA VAL A 17 -10.25 10.54 -1.64
C VAL A 17 -9.47 10.07 -0.41
N VAL A 18 -8.14 10.18 -0.48
CA VAL A 18 -7.23 9.89 0.63
C VAL A 18 -6.48 11.16 0.97
N VAL A 19 -6.54 11.53 2.24
CA VAL A 19 -5.86 12.68 2.83
C VAL A 19 -4.85 12.14 3.83
N VAL A 20 -3.63 12.64 3.79
CA VAL A 20 -2.56 12.32 4.74
C VAL A 20 -1.81 13.58 5.14
N ASN A 21 -1.38 13.61 6.39
CA ASN A 21 -0.72 14.73 7.03
C ASN A 21 0.66 14.33 7.56
N SER A 22 0.79 13.12 8.12
CA SER A 22 2.08 12.68 8.65
C SER A 22 3.12 12.45 7.56
N GLU A 23 4.37 12.86 7.80
CA GLU A 23 5.47 12.73 6.84
C GLU A 23 5.65 11.28 6.37
N ALA A 24 5.56 10.31 7.31
CA ALA A 24 5.68 8.89 6.99
C ALA A 24 4.60 8.40 6.00
N SER A 25 3.39 8.96 6.07
CA SER A 25 2.32 8.65 5.11
C SER A 25 2.43 9.42 3.81
N ILE A 26 2.92 10.66 3.85
CA ILE A 26 3.25 11.43 2.64
C ILE A 26 4.30 10.67 1.83
N ASP A 27 5.35 10.19 2.48
CA ASP A 27 6.40 9.34 1.89
C ASP A 27 5.83 8.03 1.35
N ALA A 28 4.99 7.33 2.13
CA ALA A 28 4.37 6.11 1.66
C ALA A 28 3.50 6.32 0.40
N MET A 29 2.73 7.42 0.40
CA MET A 29 1.85 7.81 -0.71
C MET A 29 2.64 8.07 -2.00
N SER A 30 3.80 8.70 -1.88
CA SER A 30 4.67 9.03 -3.01
C SER A 30 5.50 7.82 -3.48
N GLN A 31 6.03 7.02 -2.56
CA GLN A 31 7.02 5.99 -2.88
C GLN A 31 6.41 4.67 -3.36
N TYR A 32 5.36 4.14 -2.71
CA TYR A 32 4.94 2.75 -2.96
C TYR A 32 3.43 2.47 -2.96
N VAL A 33 2.58 3.37 -2.43
CA VAL A 33 1.13 3.14 -2.41
C VAL A 33 0.55 3.01 -3.82
N ASN A 34 1.00 3.86 -4.76
CA ASN A 34 0.52 3.82 -6.15
C ASN A 34 0.92 2.51 -6.84
N GLN A 35 2.18 2.11 -6.68
CA GLN A 35 2.70 0.86 -7.23
C GLN A 35 1.96 -0.35 -6.66
N THR A 36 1.64 -0.34 -5.37
CA THR A 36 0.90 -1.43 -4.73
C THR A 36 -0.53 -1.51 -5.24
N MET A 37 -1.21 -0.37 -5.39
CA MET A 37 -2.55 -0.30 -5.99
C MET A 37 -2.57 -0.87 -7.42
N SER A 38 -1.57 -0.52 -8.25
CA SER A 38 -1.41 -1.09 -9.59
C SER A 38 -1.11 -2.59 -9.57
N ALA A 39 -0.32 -3.08 -8.59
CA ALA A 39 -0.02 -4.50 -8.45
C ALA A 39 -1.26 -5.32 -8.04
N ILE A 40 -2.09 -4.80 -7.13
CA ILE A 40 -3.37 -5.42 -6.76
C ILE A 40 -4.30 -5.46 -7.96
N TYR A 41 -4.40 -4.37 -8.71
CA TYR A 41 -5.24 -4.32 -9.90
C TYR A 41 -4.80 -5.33 -10.97
N SER A 42 -3.50 -5.43 -11.20
CA SER A 42 -2.92 -6.44 -12.11
C SER A 42 -3.30 -7.85 -11.71
N LEU A 43 -3.29 -8.13 -10.39
CA LEU A 43 -3.59 -9.44 -9.85
C LEU A 43 -5.10 -9.75 -9.89
N ASP A 44 -5.93 -8.86 -9.36
CA ASP A 44 -7.34 -9.15 -9.12
C ASP A 44 -8.21 -8.97 -10.37
N VAL A 45 -7.80 -8.08 -11.28
CA VAL A 45 -8.60 -7.78 -12.48
C VAL A 45 -7.95 -8.36 -13.73
N ILE A 46 -6.69 -8.01 -14.00
CA ILE A 46 -6.08 -8.41 -15.27
C ILE A 46 -5.82 -9.91 -15.29
N LEU A 47 -5.16 -10.44 -14.26
CA LEU A 47 -4.86 -11.86 -14.22
C LEU A 47 -6.15 -12.70 -14.12
N PHE A 48 -7.15 -12.27 -13.36
CA PHE A 48 -8.41 -13.00 -13.23
C PHE A 48 -9.20 -13.09 -14.55
N TYR A 49 -9.42 -11.96 -15.24
CA TYR A 49 -10.27 -11.93 -16.44
C TYR A 49 -9.55 -12.32 -17.74
N ILE A 50 -8.22 -12.21 -17.77
CA ILE A 50 -7.43 -12.31 -19.02
C ILE A 50 -6.39 -13.42 -18.94
N GLY A 51 -5.78 -13.58 -17.76
CA GLY A 51 -4.81 -14.64 -17.51
C GLY A 51 -5.49 -15.90 -16.99
N SER A 52 -5.22 -16.25 -15.73
CA SER A 52 -5.69 -17.46 -15.08
C SER A 52 -6.49 -17.13 -13.83
N ALA A 53 -7.80 -17.39 -13.86
CA ALA A 53 -8.71 -17.13 -12.75
C ALA A 53 -8.27 -17.89 -11.49
N GLN A 54 -7.89 -19.17 -11.62
CA GLN A 54 -7.42 -19.98 -10.49
C GLN A 54 -6.17 -19.37 -9.84
N VAL A 55 -5.16 -18.99 -10.63
CA VAL A 55 -3.92 -18.39 -10.11
C VAL A 55 -4.22 -17.05 -9.44
N ALA A 56 -5.13 -16.25 -10.01
CA ALA A 56 -5.58 -15.00 -9.42
C ALA A 56 -6.28 -15.23 -8.08
N GLU A 57 -7.23 -16.16 -8.00
CA GLU A 57 -7.95 -16.48 -6.76
C GLU A 57 -7.02 -16.93 -5.64
N GLU A 58 -6.07 -17.83 -5.92
CA GLU A 58 -5.09 -18.29 -4.93
C GLU A 58 -4.19 -17.16 -4.42
N ALA A 59 -3.74 -16.28 -5.33
CA ALA A 59 -2.92 -15.14 -4.96
C ALA A 59 -3.72 -14.07 -4.20
N ASN A 60 -4.96 -13.81 -4.62
CA ASN A 60 -5.90 -12.90 -3.96
C ASN A 60 -6.17 -13.35 -2.52
N ALA A 61 -6.41 -14.64 -2.28
CA ALA A 61 -6.62 -15.17 -0.93
C ALA A 61 -5.40 -14.96 -0.02
N ARG A 62 -4.17 -15.05 -0.56
CA ARG A 62 -2.94 -14.77 0.19
C ARG A 62 -2.79 -13.28 0.51
N VAL A 63 -3.13 -12.40 -0.44
CA VAL A 63 -3.13 -10.94 -0.24
C VAL A 63 -4.17 -10.54 0.80
N ASP A 64 -5.38 -11.11 0.73
CA ASP A 64 -6.46 -10.82 1.65
C ASP A 64 -6.09 -11.21 3.09
N LYS A 65 -5.59 -12.44 3.29
CA LYS A 65 -5.08 -12.91 4.59
C LYS A 65 -3.96 -12.01 5.13
N LEU A 66 -3.05 -11.55 4.27
CA LEU A 66 -2.00 -10.61 4.67
C LEU A 66 -2.62 -9.29 5.16
N PHE A 67 -3.61 -8.75 4.45
CA PHE A 67 -4.27 -7.52 4.84
C PHE A 67 -5.06 -7.67 6.14
N GLU A 68 -5.80 -8.75 6.34
CA GLU A 68 -6.52 -9.01 7.58
C GLU A 68 -5.59 -9.01 8.80
N GLN A 69 -4.47 -9.74 8.71
CA GLN A 69 -3.46 -9.80 9.78
C GLN A 69 -2.90 -8.42 10.11
N LYS A 70 -2.68 -7.58 9.10
CA LYS A 70 -2.08 -6.25 9.26
C LYS A 70 -3.09 -5.22 9.74
N LEU A 71 -4.35 -5.34 9.31
CA LEU A 71 -5.45 -4.55 9.85
C LEU A 71 -5.63 -4.82 11.34
N GLN A 72 -5.66 -6.09 11.76
CA GLN A 72 -5.76 -6.44 13.18
C GLN A 72 -4.58 -5.92 14.01
N LEU A 73 -3.36 -5.99 13.47
CA LEU A 73 -2.18 -5.43 14.11
C LEU A 73 -2.35 -3.92 14.35
N PHE A 74 -2.70 -3.17 13.30
CA PHE A 74 -2.89 -1.73 13.39
C PHE A 74 -4.10 -1.34 14.25
N ASP A 75 -5.19 -2.10 14.23
CA ASP A 75 -6.35 -1.88 15.08
C ASP A 75 -5.99 -2.02 16.56
N LYS A 76 -5.20 -3.03 16.90
CA LYS A 76 -4.71 -3.22 18.27
C LYS A 76 -3.78 -2.10 18.71
N GLU A 77 -2.93 -1.59 17.82
CA GLU A 77 -2.04 -0.47 18.13
C GLU A 77 -2.82 0.85 18.27
N ILE A 78 -3.73 1.15 17.34
CA ILE A 78 -4.65 2.30 17.39
C ILE A 78 -5.43 2.30 18.71
N SER A 79 -6.07 1.19 19.05
CA SER A 79 -6.89 1.09 20.27
C SER A 79 -6.08 1.40 21.53
N LYS A 80 -4.79 1.00 21.58
CA LYS A 80 -3.91 1.32 22.70
C LYS A 80 -3.54 2.79 22.74
N LEU A 81 -3.20 3.39 21.60
CA LEU A 81 -2.82 4.79 21.52
C LEU A 81 -4.01 5.71 21.82
N GLN A 82 -5.18 5.41 21.26
CA GLN A 82 -6.43 6.13 21.54
C GLN A 82 -6.78 6.09 23.01
N LYS A 83 -6.64 4.93 23.68
CA LYS A 83 -6.87 4.85 25.11
C LYS A 83 -5.97 5.80 25.91
N VAL A 84 -4.68 5.91 25.56
CA VAL A 84 -3.76 6.85 26.23
C VAL A 84 -4.16 8.31 25.94
N VAL A 85 -4.64 8.60 24.74
CA VAL A 85 -5.19 9.92 24.38
C VAL A 85 -6.42 10.27 25.22
N GLU A 86 -7.34 9.33 25.38
CA GLU A 86 -8.58 9.49 26.15
C GLU A 86 -8.32 9.58 27.66
N ASP A 87 -7.44 8.73 28.21
CA ASP A 87 -7.16 8.67 29.65
C ASP A 87 -6.40 9.91 30.18
N ASN A 88 -5.72 10.66 29.31
CA ASN A 88 -4.87 11.81 29.69
C ASN A 88 -5.34 13.15 29.08
N ASP A 89 -6.56 13.22 28.54
CA ASP A 89 -7.13 14.45 27.94
C ASP A 89 -6.20 15.14 26.92
N ILE A 90 -5.52 14.35 26.10
CA ILE A 90 -4.46 14.83 25.19
C ILE A 90 -5.05 15.75 24.13
N GLU A 91 -4.42 16.90 23.87
CA GLU A 91 -4.92 17.88 22.88
C GLU A 91 -4.71 17.41 21.43
N GLU A 92 -5.53 17.90 20.51
CA GLU A 92 -5.34 17.69 19.05
C GLU A 92 -4.10 18.42 18.53
N ILE A 93 -3.57 17.97 17.40
CA ILE A 93 -2.38 18.56 16.77
C ILE A 93 -2.68 19.02 15.35
N GLU A 94 -1.91 20.01 14.89
CA GLU A 94 -1.96 20.51 13.52
C GLU A 94 -0.68 20.16 12.75
N TYR A 95 -0.85 19.83 11.47
CA TYR A 95 0.28 19.57 10.56
C TYR A 95 0.52 20.78 9.67
N SER A 96 1.79 21.05 9.38
CA SER A 96 2.20 22.12 8.47
C SER A 96 1.92 21.82 7.00
N GLN A 97 1.71 20.55 6.64
CA GLN A 97 1.48 20.08 5.29
C GLN A 97 0.40 19.00 5.26
N GLN A 98 -0.39 19.01 4.18
CA GLN A 98 -1.38 17.98 3.87
C GLN A 98 -1.21 17.56 2.41
N ARG A 99 -1.31 16.26 2.14
CA ARG A 99 -1.39 15.70 0.79
C ARG A 99 -2.72 15.01 0.59
N THR A 100 -3.33 15.29 -0.56
CA THR A 100 -4.61 14.70 -0.95
C THR A 100 -4.45 14.04 -2.30
N LYS A 101 -4.98 12.81 -2.43
CA LYS A 101 -4.99 12.09 -3.70
C LYS A 101 -6.28 11.34 -3.92
N ASP A 102 -6.75 11.40 -5.16
CA ASP A 102 -7.89 10.65 -5.65
C ASP A 102 -7.45 9.30 -6.20
N TYR A 103 -7.96 8.22 -5.60
CA TYR A 103 -7.76 6.85 -6.08
C TYR A 103 -9.02 6.32 -6.75
N LYS A 104 -8.85 5.74 -7.94
CA LYS A 104 -9.87 4.89 -8.57
C LYS A 104 -9.66 3.45 -8.11
N VAL A 105 -10.66 2.91 -7.44
CA VAL A 105 -10.65 1.57 -6.85
C VAL A 105 -11.50 0.66 -7.72
N TYR A 106 -10.85 -0.32 -8.34
CA TYR A 106 -11.49 -1.28 -9.25
C TYR A 106 -11.64 -2.69 -8.64
N SER A 107 -11.24 -2.87 -7.37
CA SER A 107 -11.14 -4.15 -6.68
C SER A 107 -11.44 -3.98 -5.19
N PRO A 108 -12.11 -4.96 -4.53
CA PRO A 108 -12.23 -4.99 -3.08
C PRO A 108 -10.87 -4.97 -2.36
N LEU A 109 -9.86 -5.69 -2.86
CA LEU A 109 -8.51 -5.70 -2.29
C LEU A 109 -7.87 -4.31 -2.32
N CYS A 110 -8.10 -3.54 -3.38
CA CYS A 110 -7.66 -2.15 -3.44
C CYS A 110 -8.35 -1.29 -2.37
N ALA A 111 -9.64 -1.52 -2.09
CA ALA A 111 -10.35 -0.84 -1.01
C ALA A 111 -9.78 -1.21 0.37
N THR A 112 -9.48 -2.49 0.59
CA THR A 112 -8.86 -2.98 1.83
C THR A 112 -7.46 -2.41 2.03
N TYR A 113 -6.65 -2.31 0.98
CA TYR A 113 -5.32 -1.68 1.06
C TYR A 113 -5.41 -0.17 1.40
N ILE A 114 -6.36 0.57 0.80
CA ILE A 114 -6.62 1.97 1.20
C ILE A 114 -7.03 2.05 2.68
N LYS A 115 -7.87 1.12 3.17
CA LYS A 115 -8.24 1.07 4.59
C LYS A 115 -7.01 0.84 5.47
N LEU A 116 -6.12 -0.06 5.08
CA LEU A 116 -4.86 -0.32 5.79
C LEU A 116 -3.98 0.94 5.82
N PHE A 117 -3.84 1.63 4.68
CA PHE A 117 -3.07 2.87 4.58
C PHE A 117 -3.65 4.00 5.46
N LYS A 118 -4.98 4.14 5.51
CA LYS A 118 -5.63 5.09 6.43
C LYS A 118 -5.37 4.76 7.90
N LYS A 119 -5.28 3.48 8.27
CA LYS A 119 -4.90 3.06 9.63
C LYS A 119 -3.43 3.32 9.94
N PHE A 120 -2.56 3.21 8.93
CA PHE A 120 -1.17 3.62 9.08
C PHE A 120 -1.07 5.12 9.38
N GLU A 121 -1.77 5.97 8.62
CA GLU A 121 -1.85 7.42 8.88
C GLU A 121 -2.42 7.75 10.25
N LEU A 122 -3.48 7.06 10.68
CA LEU A 122 -4.05 7.30 12.01
C LEU A 122 -3.07 6.90 13.12
N ASN A 123 -2.34 5.79 12.97
CA ASN A 123 -1.32 5.40 13.96
C ASN A 123 -0.21 6.43 14.08
N THR A 124 0.33 6.92 12.97
CA THR A 124 1.40 7.91 12.98
C THR A 124 0.92 9.23 13.56
N ASN A 125 -0.31 9.64 13.23
CA ASN A 125 -0.96 10.80 13.83
C ASN A 125 -1.08 10.69 15.36
N LEU A 126 -1.58 9.56 15.87
CA LEU A 126 -1.71 9.34 17.32
C LEU A 126 -0.35 9.32 18.02
N ILE A 127 0.69 8.76 17.38
CA ILE A 127 2.05 8.77 17.92
C ILE A 127 2.59 10.20 17.99
N ASP A 128 2.41 11.01 16.94
CA ASP A 128 2.84 12.41 16.93
C ASP A 128 2.09 13.22 17.99
N ARG A 129 0.79 12.98 18.14
CA ARG A 129 -0.04 13.61 19.16
C ARG A 129 0.44 13.31 20.57
N LEU A 130 0.71 12.04 20.88
CA LEU A 130 1.27 11.62 22.16
C LEU A 130 2.65 12.25 22.42
N TRP A 131 3.50 12.36 21.39
CA TRP A 131 4.81 12.98 21.51
C TRP A 131 4.74 14.48 21.79
N LEU A 132 3.92 15.23 21.04
CA LEU A 132 3.78 16.68 21.22
C LEU A 132 3.15 17.06 22.56
N ASN A 133 2.37 16.16 23.15
CA ASN A 133 1.78 16.34 24.48
C ASN A 133 2.65 15.74 25.61
N GLY A 134 3.88 15.29 25.34
CA GLY A 134 4.83 14.87 26.37
C GLY A 134 4.71 13.41 26.86
N GLU A 135 3.78 12.63 26.34
CA GLU A 135 3.58 11.21 26.72
C GLU A 135 4.61 10.26 26.09
N LEU A 136 5.31 10.70 25.04
CA LEU A 136 6.40 9.96 24.41
C LEU A 136 7.66 10.81 24.34
N SER A 137 8.81 10.20 24.58
CA SER A 137 10.09 10.82 24.22
C SER A 137 10.30 10.81 22.70
N SER A 138 11.14 11.71 22.20
CA SER A 138 11.49 11.76 20.77
C SER A 138 12.07 10.43 20.25
N ALA A 139 12.84 9.71 21.08
CA ALA A 139 13.37 8.40 20.74
C ALA A 139 12.25 7.35 20.60
N GLN A 140 11.28 7.34 21.51
CA GLN A 140 10.13 6.45 21.45
C GLN A 140 9.26 6.76 20.22
N ARG A 141 9.00 8.04 19.93
CA ARG A 141 8.28 8.49 18.74
C ARG A 141 8.95 7.98 17.47
N ASN A 142 10.24 8.25 17.30
CA ASN A 142 10.99 7.83 16.12
C ASN A 142 10.97 6.30 15.94
N GLY A 143 11.26 5.55 17.01
CA GLY A 143 11.26 4.09 16.97
C GLY A 143 9.90 3.49 16.56
N LYS A 144 8.80 4.05 17.07
CA LYS A 144 7.43 3.61 16.73
C LYS A 144 7.09 3.93 15.26
N VAL A 145 7.36 5.15 14.79
CA VAL A 145 7.09 5.56 13.40
C VAL A 145 7.91 4.72 12.42
N LEU A 146 9.20 4.51 12.69
CA LEU A 146 10.07 3.67 11.85
C LEU A 146 9.57 2.22 11.78
N LYS A 147 9.14 1.65 12.91
CA LYS A 147 8.58 0.29 12.95
C LYS A 147 7.31 0.18 12.11
N LEU A 148 6.38 1.13 12.25
CA LEU A 148 5.15 1.17 11.45
C LEU A 148 5.44 1.34 9.96
N GLY A 149 6.35 2.26 9.60
CA GLY A 149 6.77 2.47 8.22
C GLY A 149 7.37 1.21 7.59
N ARG A 150 8.20 0.47 8.35
CA ARG A 150 8.70 -0.85 7.93
C ARG A 150 7.57 -1.87 7.72
N HIS A 151 6.58 -1.92 8.62
CA HIS A 151 5.43 -2.81 8.45
C HIS A 151 4.65 -2.49 7.17
N MET A 152 4.31 -1.22 6.93
CA MET A 152 3.55 -0.79 5.75
C MET A 152 4.32 -1.01 4.44
N ARG A 153 5.63 -0.73 4.43
CA ARG A 153 6.51 -1.01 3.29
C ARG A 153 6.61 -2.51 3.00
N ASN A 154 6.70 -3.34 4.03
CA ASN A 154 6.78 -4.79 3.86
C ASN A 154 5.49 -5.40 3.29
N VAL A 155 4.32 -4.90 3.70
CA VAL A 155 3.04 -5.30 3.08
C VAL A 155 3.06 -5.01 1.58
N SER A 156 3.45 -3.79 1.23
CA SER A 156 3.52 -3.32 -0.16
C SER A 156 4.46 -4.20 -1.00
N ARG A 157 5.66 -4.49 -0.47
CA ARG A 157 6.63 -5.41 -1.10
C ARG A 157 6.06 -6.81 -1.30
N GLN A 158 5.38 -7.37 -0.30
CA GLN A 158 4.80 -8.71 -0.40
C GLN A 158 3.69 -8.78 -1.45
N VAL A 159 2.81 -7.78 -1.52
CA VAL A 159 1.76 -7.69 -2.55
C VAL A 159 2.35 -7.59 -3.95
N ILE A 160 3.34 -6.71 -4.14
CA ILE A 160 4.04 -6.57 -5.43
C ILE A 160 4.68 -7.89 -5.84
N ASN A 161 5.35 -8.58 -4.91
CA ASN A 161 5.99 -9.87 -5.18
C ASN A 161 4.95 -10.96 -5.52
N MET A 162 3.84 -11.03 -4.80
CA MET A 162 2.75 -11.97 -5.10
C MET A 162 2.18 -11.74 -6.50
N SER A 163 1.94 -10.47 -6.86
CA SER A 163 1.51 -10.07 -8.20
C SER A 163 2.52 -10.51 -9.26
N LYS A 164 3.81 -10.23 -9.08
CA LYS A 164 4.87 -10.66 -10.01
C LYS A 164 4.90 -12.18 -10.20
N MET A 165 4.80 -12.94 -9.11
CA MET A 165 4.85 -14.41 -9.18
C MET A 165 3.63 -14.99 -9.89
N ALA A 166 2.44 -14.49 -9.59
CA ALA A 166 1.20 -14.92 -10.24
C ALA A 166 1.24 -14.63 -11.76
N MET A 167 1.78 -13.48 -12.14
CA MET A 167 1.93 -13.09 -13.53
C MET A 167 2.94 -13.97 -14.28
N LYS A 168 4.04 -14.39 -13.63
CA LYS A 168 4.99 -15.35 -14.22
C LYS A 168 4.34 -16.71 -14.48
N VAL A 169 3.49 -17.20 -13.58
CA VAL A 169 2.74 -18.45 -13.78
C VAL A 169 1.82 -18.31 -15.01
N ALA A 170 1.08 -17.22 -15.12
CA ALA A 170 0.22 -16.96 -16.28
C ALA A 170 1.00 -16.84 -17.60
N GLN A 171 2.21 -16.29 -17.56
CA GLN A 171 3.11 -16.25 -18.71
C GLN A 171 3.53 -17.66 -19.15
N SER A 172 3.85 -18.55 -18.20
CA SER A 172 4.15 -19.95 -18.51
C SER A 172 2.96 -20.73 -19.08
N GLU A 173 1.73 -20.25 -18.86
CA GLU A 173 0.50 -20.78 -19.47
C GLU A 173 0.18 -20.18 -20.85
N GLY A 174 1.08 -19.37 -21.43
CA GLY A 174 0.94 -18.81 -22.78
C GLY A 174 0.07 -17.55 -22.88
N LYS A 175 -0.36 -16.96 -21.76
CA LYS A 175 -1.26 -15.78 -21.74
C LYS A 175 -0.53 -14.43 -21.60
N ALA A 176 0.80 -14.44 -21.81
CA ALA A 176 1.68 -13.29 -21.58
C ALA A 176 1.30 -12.04 -22.39
N GLU A 177 1.00 -12.20 -23.67
CA GLU A 177 0.76 -11.08 -24.58
C GLU A 177 -0.54 -10.33 -24.26
N GLU A 178 -1.62 -11.05 -23.94
CA GLU A 178 -2.93 -10.46 -23.65
C GLU A 178 -2.94 -9.70 -22.33
N VAL A 179 -2.25 -10.25 -21.33
CA VAL A 179 -2.06 -9.65 -20.02
C VAL A 179 -1.22 -8.36 -20.15
N ASN A 180 -0.10 -8.41 -20.86
CA ASN A 180 0.77 -7.24 -21.08
C ASN A 180 0.10 -6.14 -21.89
N ALA A 181 -0.70 -6.49 -22.91
CA ALA A 181 -1.46 -5.52 -23.68
C ALA A 181 -2.49 -4.79 -22.80
N SER A 182 -3.16 -5.51 -21.93
CA SER A 182 -4.19 -4.95 -21.04
C SER A 182 -3.60 -4.05 -19.95
N LEU A 183 -2.42 -4.40 -19.42
CA LEU A 183 -1.67 -3.54 -18.50
C LEU A 183 -1.34 -2.18 -19.12
N LYS A 184 -0.84 -2.18 -20.36
CA LYS A 184 -0.45 -0.95 -21.08
C LYS A 184 -1.63 -0.03 -21.39
N GLU A 185 -2.83 -0.57 -21.62
CA GLU A 185 -4.02 0.24 -21.86
C GLU A 185 -4.52 0.98 -20.63
N ILE A 186 -4.20 0.50 -19.42
CA ILE A 186 -4.83 0.96 -18.18
C ILE A 186 -3.89 1.85 -17.38
N ASP A 187 -2.59 1.58 -17.43
CA ASP A 187 -1.54 2.39 -16.81
C ASP A 187 -0.46 2.74 -17.85
N PRO A 188 -0.77 3.66 -18.79
CA PRO A 188 0.18 4.08 -19.82
C PRO A 188 1.41 4.78 -19.22
N GLU A 189 1.29 5.40 -18.03
CA GLU A 189 2.38 6.09 -17.34
C GLU A 189 3.44 5.12 -16.79
N ASN A 190 3.06 3.91 -16.36
CA ASN A 190 4.01 2.86 -15.91
C ASN A 190 4.43 1.87 -17.00
N ASN A 191 4.08 2.10 -18.27
CA ASN A 191 4.47 1.31 -19.45
C ASN A 191 4.27 -0.22 -19.31
N GLY A 192 3.27 -0.65 -18.53
CA GLY A 192 2.99 -2.06 -18.27
C GLY A 192 4.08 -2.82 -17.49
N LYS A 193 5.04 -2.12 -16.87
CA LYS A 193 6.01 -2.75 -15.96
C LYS A 193 5.41 -2.83 -14.56
N ILE A 194 5.39 -4.02 -13.96
CA ILE A 194 5.28 -4.15 -12.51
C ILE A 194 6.65 -3.71 -11.95
N ALA A 195 6.74 -2.46 -11.51
CA ALA A 195 8.00 -1.84 -11.07
C ALA A 195 8.79 -2.72 -10.10
N ASP A 196 10.12 -2.67 -10.19
CA ASP A 196 10.99 -3.54 -9.40
C ASP A 196 11.10 -3.06 -7.95
N PRO A 197 10.85 -3.91 -6.93
CA PRO A 197 11.06 -3.51 -5.53
C PRO A 197 12.47 -3.02 -5.22
N GLN A 198 13.45 -3.31 -6.09
CA GLN A 198 14.84 -2.85 -6.01
C GLN A 198 15.08 -1.46 -6.66
N GLU A 199 14.16 -0.96 -7.50
CA GLU A 199 14.24 0.41 -8.05
C GLU A 199 13.65 1.46 -7.08
N ALA A 200 12.97 1.04 -6.02
CA ALA A 200 12.56 1.93 -4.93
C ALA A 200 13.78 2.24 -4.04
N LEU A 201 14.53 3.26 -4.46
CA LEU A 201 15.61 4.05 -3.81
C LEU A 201 16.52 3.34 -2.78
N PRO A 202 17.85 3.56 -2.84
CA PRO A 202 18.77 3.03 -1.85
C PRO A 202 18.32 3.44 -0.44
N VAL A 203 18.23 2.46 0.46
CA VAL A 203 18.11 2.72 1.89
C VAL A 203 19.46 3.30 2.30
N GLU A 204 19.56 4.62 2.45
CA GLU A 204 20.64 5.19 3.24
C GLU A 204 20.42 4.72 4.68
N VAL A 205 21.17 3.69 5.05
CA VAL A 205 21.33 3.27 6.44
C VAL A 205 22.35 4.22 7.03
N GLU A 206 21.91 5.39 7.49
CA GLU A 206 22.73 6.22 8.35
C GLU A 206 22.71 5.67 9.78
N GLY A 207 23.89 5.31 10.27
CA GLY A 207 24.22 5.26 11.70
C GLY A 207 23.91 3.97 12.45
N GLU A 208 24.82 2.99 12.37
CA GLU A 208 25.12 2.19 13.55
C GLU A 208 25.80 3.10 14.58
N GLU A 209 25.03 3.68 15.50
CA GLU A 209 25.61 4.12 16.76
C GLU A 209 26.01 2.89 17.56
N LYS A 210 27.32 2.63 17.56
CA LYS A 210 27.95 1.69 18.47
C LYS A 210 27.68 2.14 19.89
N GLU A 211 26.99 1.27 20.62
CA GLU A 211 26.92 1.25 22.07
C GLU A 211 28.36 1.27 22.62
N VAL A 212 28.75 2.35 23.29
CA VAL A 212 29.96 2.40 24.11
C VAL A 212 29.51 2.16 25.55
N ALA A 213 30.10 1.13 26.13
CA ALA A 213 29.96 0.70 27.52
C ALA A 213 30.27 1.81 28.54
#